data_AF-F1YP57-F1
#
_entry.id   AF-F1YP57-F1
#
_cell.length_a   1.000
_cell.length_b   1.000
_cell.length_c   1.000
_cell.angle_alpha   90.00
_cell.angle_beta   90.00
_cell.angle_gamma   90.00
#
_symmetry.space_group_name_H-M   'P 1'
#
loop_
_entity.id
_entity.type
_entity.pdbx_description
1 polymer ?
#
loop_
_entity_poly.entity_id
_entity_poly.type
_entity_poly.pdbx_seq_one_letter_code
_entity_poly.pdbx_strand_id
1 'polypeptide(L)'
;MAQGKESNSGCLGIVGVVLVVGVIAMIPKAVWIAIGVIAGLAVLVWIGVGLHRAWTNRRASRRAEMEEHRVRQEAAVRQQRVETLGAANSQCVEESLAAAREVAESEAALVGWLGDVDFTADIDQIVASFERVRSLRRVAGELGRLDEPNDDDRRLLAEAREAATRLEAAATARAQLIVRCAEEARRIDESIQRERDEARTADERDRLHRELTGMLYGTENAPAGGQPESAADRVMARVAGYREIKEQIVRAREPDVG
;
A
#
# COMPACT_ATOMS: atom_id res chain seq x y z
N MET A 1 -21.17 7.95 82.55
CA MET A 1 -20.81 6.96 83.60
C MET A 1 -19.33 6.67 83.50
N ALA A 2 -18.64 6.73 84.65
CA ALA A 2 -17.34 6.12 85.00
C ALA A 2 -16.14 6.43 84.09
N GLN A 3 -15.16 7.20 84.57
CA GLN A 3 -13.97 6.69 85.30
C GLN A 3 -13.19 5.68 84.44
N GLY A 4 -11.95 5.90 84.01
CA GLY A 4 -10.87 6.66 84.62
C GLY A 4 -9.63 5.76 84.62
N LYS A 5 -8.46 6.31 84.30
CA LYS A 5 -7.18 6.04 84.98
C LYS A 5 -6.04 6.73 84.25
N GLU A 6 -5.43 7.66 84.95
CA GLU A 6 -4.06 8.13 84.70
C GLU A 6 -3.08 6.96 84.83
N SER A 7 -2.01 6.97 84.02
CA SER A 7 -0.65 6.72 84.52
C SER A 7 0.39 6.99 83.42
N ASN A 8 1.21 8.01 83.70
CA ASN A 8 2.60 8.23 83.30
C ASN A 8 3.20 7.39 82.15
N SER A 9 3.53 8.08 81.05
CA SER A 9 4.79 7.86 80.32
C SER A 9 5.23 9.13 79.57
N GLY A 10 5.26 10.25 80.27
CA GLY A 10 5.79 11.53 79.77
C GLY A 10 7.32 11.56 79.55
N CYS A 11 8.02 10.43 79.65
CA CYS A 11 9.48 10.37 79.52
C CYS A 11 9.97 9.47 78.36
N LEU A 12 9.11 8.63 77.76
CA LEU A 12 9.51 7.72 76.67
C LEU A 12 9.25 8.29 75.27
N GLY A 13 8.20 9.11 75.10
CA GLY A 13 7.88 9.76 73.82
C GLY A 13 8.88 10.86 73.42
N ILE A 14 9.41 11.60 74.40
CA ILE A 14 10.42 12.64 74.16
C ILE A 14 11.75 12.01 73.77
N VAL A 15 12.15 10.90 74.40
CA VAL A 15 13.40 10.21 74.04
C VAL A 15 13.30 9.64 72.63
N GLY A 16 12.18 9.04 72.23
CA GLY A 16 11.98 8.53 70.87
C GLY A 16 12.04 9.63 69.78
N VAL A 17 11.38 10.77 70.00
CA VAL A 17 11.42 11.91 69.06
C VAL A 17 12.81 12.54 69.02
N VAL A 18 13.49 12.69 70.16
CA VAL A 18 14.85 13.23 70.22
C VAL A 18 15.88 12.28 69.58
N LEU A 19 15.71 10.95 69.71
CA LEU A 19 16.57 9.97 69.05
C LEU A 19 16.39 10.01 67.53
N VAL A 20 15.15 10.08 67.05
CA VAL A 20 14.86 10.18 65.61
C VAL A 20 15.38 11.51 65.05
N VAL A 21 15.15 12.64 65.74
CA VAL A 21 15.67 13.96 65.33
C VAL A 21 17.20 14.01 65.41
N GLY A 22 17.80 13.40 66.43
CA GLY A 22 19.26 13.30 66.59
C GLY A 22 19.92 12.46 65.50
N VAL A 23 19.31 11.32 65.14
CA VAL A 23 19.77 10.47 64.03
C VAL A 23 19.62 11.20 62.69
N ILE A 24 18.53 11.93 62.49
CA ILE A 24 18.30 12.79 61.30
C ILE A 24 19.33 13.93 61.22
N ALA A 25 19.72 14.52 62.35
CA ALA A 25 20.71 15.60 62.43
C ALA A 25 22.17 15.12 62.24
N MET A 26 22.44 13.83 62.49
CA MET A 26 23.76 13.21 62.27
C MET A 26 24.04 12.88 60.80
N ILE A 27 23.00 12.92 59.95
CA ILE A 27 23.15 12.74 58.52
C ILE A 27 23.87 13.98 57.95
N PRO A 28 25.04 13.82 57.30
CA PRO A 28 25.78 14.95 56.73
C PRO A 28 24.88 15.80 55.82
N LYS A 29 25.03 17.13 55.87
CA LYS A 29 24.26 18.07 55.02
C LYS A 29 24.33 17.69 53.52
N ALA A 30 25.43 17.05 53.10
CA ALA A 30 25.61 16.51 51.75
C ALA A 30 24.56 15.45 51.35
N VAL A 31 24.09 14.60 52.27
CA VAL A 31 23.08 13.57 52.00
C VAL A 31 21.69 14.21 51.80
N TRP A 32 21.36 15.26 52.56
CA TRP A 32 20.13 16.02 52.35
C TRP A 32 20.10 16.71 50.99
N ILE A 33 21.24 17.25 50.55
CA ILE A 33 21.41 17.81 49.20
C ILE A 33 21.23 16.71 48.14
N ALA A 34 21.86 15.55 48.33
CA ALA A 34 21.74 14.42 47.40
C ALA A 34 20.29 13.91 47.27
N ILE A 35 19.58 13.76 48.38
CA ILE A 35 18.16 13.38 48.39
C ILE A 35 17.31 14.45 47.68
N GLY A 36 17.56 15.74 47.94
CA GLY A 36 16.89 16.84 47.27
C GLY A 36 17.10 16.84 45.76
N VAL A 37 18.33 16.57 45.31
CA VAL A 37 18.65 16.47 43.88
C VAL A 37 17.96 15.26 43.24
N ILE A 38 17.99 14.09 43.89
CA ILE A 38 17.32 12.89 43.39
C ILE A 38 15.80 13.10 43.31
N ALA A 39 15.19 13.70 44.35
CA ALA A 39 13.77 14.03 44.35
C ALA A 39 13.43 15.05 43.25
N GLY A 40 14.25 16.08 43.06
CA GLY A 40 14.10 17.05 41.98
C GLY A 40 14.16 16.42 40.59
N LEU A 41 15.14 15.53 40.35
CA LEU A 41 15.27 14.79 39.10
C LEU A 41 14.07 13.87 38.86
N ALA A 42 13.58 13.17 39.89
CA ALA A 42 12.41 12.31 39.78
C ALA A 42 11.15 13.11 39.39
N VAL A 43 10.97 14.31 39.96
CA VAL A 43 9.87 15.22 39.61
C VAL A 43 10.01 15.71 38.17
N LEU A 44 11.22 16.08 37.73
CA LEU A 44 11.45 16.51 36.35
C LEU A 44 11.16 15.40 35.33
N VAL A 45 11.58 14.16 35.62
CA VAL A 45 11.26 12.99 34.78
C VAL A 45 9.75 12.75 34.75
N TRP A 46 9.06 12.83 35.88
CA TRP A 46 7.60 12.66 35.94
C TRP A 46 6.87 13.72 35.10
N ILE A 47 7.27 14.99 35.20
CA ILE A 47 6.72 16.08 34.40
C ILE A 47 6.98 15.85 32.90
N GLY A 48 8.20 15.45 32.54
CA GLY A 48 8.56 15.14 31.15
C GLY A 48 7.73 14.01 30.55
N VAL A 49 7.54 12.91 31.29
CA VAL A 49 6.69 11.78 30.88
C VAL A 49 5.22 12.21 30.77
N GLY A 50 4.73 13.02 31.72
CA GLY A 50 3.37 13.56 31.70
C GLY A 50 3.10 14.45 30.49
N LEU A 51 4.01 15.39 30.19
CA LEU A 51 3.90 16.25 28.99
C LEU A 51 3.96 15.44 27.71
N HIS A 52 4.87 14.47 27.61
CA HIS A 52 4.99 13.62 26.43
C HIS A 52 3.70 12.83 26.17
N ARG A 53 3.15 12.18 27.21
CA ARG A 53 1.88 11.44 27.11
C ARG A 53 0.69 12.34 26.77
N ALA A 54 0.62 13.54 27.35
CA ALA A 54 -0.43 14.50 27.04
C ALA A 54 -0.35 15.00 25.60
N TRP A 55 0.86 15.20 25.07
CA TRP A 55 1.06 15.62 23.69
C TRP A 55 0.74 14.51 22.69
N THR A 56 1.14 13.26 22.96
CA THR A 56 0.78 12.11 22.12
C THR A 56 -0.72 11.84 22.14
N ASN A 57 -1.37 11.89 23.32
CA ASN A 57 -2.81 11.70 23.42
C ASN A 57 -3.59 12.81 22.72
N ARG A 58 -3.21 14.08 22.88
CA ARG A 58 -3.86 15.18 22.14
C ARG A 58 -3.71 15.04 20.63
N ARG A 59 -2.58 14.53 20.15
CA ARG A 59 -2.36 14.29 18.72
C ARG A 59 -3.17 13.10 18.21
N ALA A 60 -3.32 12.05 19.01
CA ALA A 60 -4.18 10.91 18.71
C ALA A 60 -5.67 11.29 18.72
N SER A 61 -6.14 12.03 19.73
CA SER A 61 -7.53 12.51 19.81
C SER A 61 -7.89 13.43 18.65
N ARG A 62 -7.01 14.37 18.26
CA ARG A 62 -7.26 15.21 17.09
C ARG A 62 -7.33 14.41 15.79
N ARG A 63 -6.53 13.35 15.64
CA ARG A 63 -6.61 12.46 14.47
C ARG A 63 -7.92 11.70 14.47
N ALA A 64 -8.30 11.13 15.61
CA ALA A 64 -9.57 10.41 15.77
C ALA A 64 -10.78 11.32 15.50
N GLU A 65 -10.79 12.54 16.03
CA GLU A 65 -11.85 13.52 15.77
C GLU A 65 -11.93 13.89 14.28
N MET A 66 -10.79 14.15 13.63
CA MET A 66 -10.76 14.49 12.20
C MET A 66 -11.18 13.31 11.32
N GLU A 67 -10.78 12.09 11.66
CA GLU A 67 -11.22 10.87 11.00
C GLU A 67 -12.73 10.63 11.20
N GLU A 68 -13.23 10.81 12.41
CA GLU A 68 -14.64 10.67 12.72
C GLU A 68 -15.48 11.73 11.99
N HIS A 69 -15.01 12.97 11.94
CA HIS A 69 -15.64 14.03 11.16
C HIS A 69 -15.66 13.71 9.67
N ARG A 70 -14.56 13.18 9.11
CA ARG A 70 -14.51 12.73 7.71
C ARG A 70 -15.49 11.59 7.45
N VAL A 71 -15.49 10.56 8.29
CA VAL A 71 -16.40 9.41 8.14
C VAL A 71 -17.86 9.86 8.26
N ARG A 72 -18.18 10.77 9.20
CA ARG A 72 -19.52 11.34 9.35
C ARG A 72 -19.92 12.16 8.12
N GLN A 73 -19.02 12.97 7.57
CA GLN A 73 -19.29 13.73 6.35
C GLN A 73 -19.51 12.82 5.14
N GLU A 74 -18.65 11.82 4.94
CA GLU A 74 -18.78 10.85 3.87
C GLU A 74 -20.07 10.02 4.00
N ALA A 75 -20.43 9.62 5.22
CA ALA A 75 -21.69 8.94 5.49
C ALA A 75 -22.91 9.83 5.21
N ALA A 76 -22.85 11.11 5.59
CA ALA A 76 -23.92 12.07 5.32
C ALA A 76 -24.12 12.30 3.81
N VAL A 77 -23.03 12.44 3.04
CA VAL A 77 -23.09 12.57 1.58
C VAL A 77 -23.70 11.31 0.95
N ARG A 78 -23.29 10.12 1.41
CA ARG A 78 -23.88 8.85 0.93
C ARG A 78 -25.36 8.74 1.27
N GLN A 79 -25.76 9.09 2.49
CA GLN A 79 -27.16 9.10 2.89
C GLN A 79 -27.97 10.07 2.03
N GLN A 80 -27.47 11.28 1.82
CA GLN A 80 -28.11 12.27 0.95
C GLN A 80 -28.28 11.72 -0.48
N ARG A 81 -27.27 11.04 -1.05
CA ARG A 81 -27.38 10.42 -2.38
C ARG A 81 -28.41 9.29 -2.43
N VAL A 82 -28.50 8.46 -1.40
CA VAL A 82 -29.56 7.43 -1.31
C VAL A 82 -30.94 8.11 -1.24
N GLU A 83 -31.05 9.17 -0.45
CA GLU A 83 -32.26 9.97 -0.31
C GLU A 83 -32.66 10.71 -1.59
N THR A 84 -31.73 11.06 -2.48
CA THR A 84 -32.04 11.74 -3.76
C THR A 84 -32.18 10.79 -4.94
N LEU A 85 -31.41 9.70 -5.01
CA LEU A 85 -31.36 8.81 -6.18
C LEU A 85 -32.06 7.46 -5.96
N GLY A 86 -32.12 7.02 -4.70
CA GLY A 86 -32.53 5.67 -4.32
C GLY A 86 -31.32 4.74 -4.22
N ALA A 87 -31.41 3.70 -3.39
CA ALA A 87 -30.26 2.86 -3.01
C ALA A 87 -29.50 2.27 -4.21
N ALA A 88 -30.21 1.67 -5.18
CA ALA A 88 -29.59 1.06 -6.35
C ALA A 88 -28.87 2.10 -7.24
N ASN A 89 -29.53 3.22 -7.54
CA ASN A 89 -28.96 4.27 -8.38
C ASN A 89 -27.81 4.99 -7.68
N SER A 90 -27.87 5.16 -6.36
CA SER A 90 -26.75 5.69 -5.58
C SER A 90 -25.54 4.75 -5.62
N GLN A 91 -25.74 3.44 -5.51
CA GLN A 91 -24.65 2.47 -5.60
C GLN A 91 -23.96 2.55 -6.97
N CYS A 92 -24.74 2.62 -8.06
CA CYS A 92 -24.21 2.75 -9.41
C CYS A 92 -23.34 4.02 -9.58
N VAL A 93 -23.74 5.13 -8.98
CA VAL A 93 -22.97 6.38 -8.98
C VAL A 93 -21.68 6.25 -8.16
N GLU A 94 -21.73 5.62 -6.99
CA GLU A 94 -20.54 5.39 -6.16
C GLU A 94 -19.53 4.47 -6.85
N GLU A 95 -20.00 3.41 -7.52
CA GLU A 95 -19.15 2.53 -8.33
C GLU A 95 -18.51 3.30 -9.49
N SER A 96 -19.26 4.18 -10.16
CA SER A 96 -18.73 5.03 -11.23
C SER A 96 -17.68 6.02 -10.72
N LEU A 97 -17.91 6.64 -9.56
CA LEU A 97 -16.95 7.55 -8.92
C LEU A 97 -15.67 6.82 -8.52
N ALA A 98 -15.79 5.61 -7.97
CA ALA A 98 -14.64 4.79 -7.62
C ALA A 98 -13.83 4.40 -8.87
N ALA A 99 -14.49 3.95 -9.93
CA ALA A 99 -13.84 3.62 -11.19
C ALA A 99 -13.15 4.83 -11.83
N ALA A 100 -13.79 6.00 -11.85
CA ALA A 100 -13.19 7.22 -12.37
C ALA A 100 -11.92 7.62 -11.60
N ARG A 101 -11.92 7.46 -10.27
CA ARG A 101 -10.71 7.68 -9.44
C ARG A 101 -9.62 6.67 -9.76
N GLU A 102 -9.97 5.40 -9.90
CA GLU A 102 -9.00 4.36 -10.26
C GLU A 102 -8.32 4.67 -11.60
N VAL A 103 -9.08 5.09 -12.62
CA VAL A 103 -8.49 5.52 -13.90
C VAL A 103 -7.57 6.72 -13.71
N ALA A 104 -7.99 7.75 -12.98
CA ALA A 104 -7.19 8.95 -12.77
C ALA A 104 -5.89 8.68 -11.98
N GLU A 105 -5.92 7.69 -11.08
CA GLU A 105 -4.77 7.27 -10.26
C GLU A 105 -3.91 6.20 -10.95
N SER A 106 -4.35 5.66 -12.09
CA SER A 106 -3.60 4.64 -12.85
C SER A 106 -2.26 5.16 -13.33
N GLU A 107 -1.28 4.26 -13.40
CA GLU A 107 0.02 4.62 -13.96
C GLU A 107 -0.13 5.10 -15.41
N ALA A 108 -0.95 4.40 -16.20
CA ALA A 108 -1.26 4.74 -17.58
C ALA A 108 -1.76 6.20 -17.73
N ALA A 109 -2.61 6.69 -16.81
CA ALA A 109 -3.02 8.10 -16.80
C ALA A 109 -1.86 9.02 -16.44
N LEU A 110 -1.12 8.71 -15.37
CA LEU A 110 -0.02 9.54 -14.86
C LEU A 110 1.14 9.71 -15.85
N VAL A 111 1.45 8.67 -16.63
CA VAL A 111 2.47 8.72 -17.68
C VAL A 111 1.91 9.19 -19.04
N GLY A 112 0.63 9.56 -19.10
CA GLY A 112 -0.01 10.19 -20.25
C GLY A 112 -0.46 9.23 -21.36
N TRP A 113 -0.45 7.90 -21.13
CA TRP A 113 -0.91 6.90 -22.10
C TRP A 113 -2.40 7.02 -22.40
N LEU A 114 -3.21 7.40 -21.40
CA LEU A 114 -4.67 7.52 -21.55
C LEU A 114 -5.11 8.91 -22.06
N GLY A 115 -4.18 9.86 -22.20
CA GLY A 115 -4.49 11.25 -22.52
C GLY A 115 -5.16 12.02 -21.37
N ASP A 116 -5.88 13.08 -21.71
CA ASP A 116 -6.66 13.87 -20.74
C ASP A 116 -7.98 13.14 -20.46
N VAL A 117 -8.11 12.62 -19.24
CA VAL A 117 -9.27 11.82 -18.83
C VAL A 117 -10.03 12.56 -17.75
N ASP A 118 -11.22 13.04 -18.12
CA ASP A 118 -12.18 13.66 -17.20
C ASP A 118 -13.58 13.06 -17.38
N PHE A 119 -14.03 12.32 -16.37
CA PHE A 119 -15.37 11.71 -16.33
C PHE A 119 -16.42 12.60 -15.63
N THR A 120 -16.07 13.83 -15.23
CA THR A 120 -16.97 14.71 -14.47
C THR A 120 -18.29 14.94 -15.20
N ALA A 121 -18.23 15.28 -16.49
CA ALA A 121 -19.43 15.51 -17.30
C ALA A 121 -20.30 14.25 -17.43
N ASP A 122 -19.70 13.08 -17.59
CA ASP A 122 -20.42 11.81 -17.66
C ASP A 122 -21.12 11.47 -16.34
N ILE A 123 -20.43 11.66 -15.21
CA ILE A 123 -20.96 11.42 -13.87
C ILE A 123 -22.12 12.39 -13.57
N ASP A 124 -21.96 13.67 -13.90
CA ASP A 124 -23.02 14.67 -13.73
C ASP A 124 -24.26 14.29 -14.56
N GLN A 125 -24.06 13.81 -15.79
CA GLN A 125 -25.16 13.33 -16.63
C GLN A 125 -25.83 12.07 -16.07
N ILE A 126 -25.08 11.14 -15.48
CA ILE A 126 -25.61 9.95 -14.80
C ILE A 126 -26.49 10.36 -13.62
N VAL A 127 -25.97 11.24 -12.75
CA VAL A 127 -26.69 11.73 -11.57
C VAL A 127 -27.98 12.44 -11.99
N ALA A 128 -27.90 13.38 -12.92
CA ALA A 128 -29.08 14.10 -13.41
C ALA A 128 -30.13 13.16 -14.04
N SER A 129 -29.69 12.11 -14.73
CA SER A 129 -30.58 11.09 -15.28
C SER A 129 -31.31 10.32 -14.17
N PHE A 130 -30.61 9.87 -13.14
CA PHE A 130 -31.23 9.16 -12.01
C PHE A 130 -32.15 10.04 -11.17
N GLU A 131 -31.83 11.31 -10.97
CA GLU A 131 -32.75 12.28 -10.33
C GLU A 131 -34.06 12.40 -11.13
N ARG A 132 -33.95 12.52 -12.45
CA ARG A 132 -35.12 12.59 -13.33
C ARG A 132 -35.92 11.29 -13.35
N VAL A 133 -35.26 10.12 -13.32
CA VAL A 133 -35.93 8.81 -13.17
C VAL A 133 -36.76 8.78 -11.88
N ARG A 134 -36.17 9.21 -10.76
CA ARG A 134 -36.89 9.23 -9.46
C ARG A 134 -38.06 10.20 -9.49
N SER A 135 -37.87 11.38 -10.05
CA SER A 135 -38.95 12.37 -10.21
C SER A 135 -40.11 11.81 -11.04
N LEU A 136 -39.82 11.21 -12.20
CA LEU A 136 -40.82 10.55 -13.05
C LEU A 136 -41.57 9.45 -12.30
N ARG A 137 -40.86 8.58 -11.58
CA ARG A 137 -41.48 7.50 -10.79
C ARG A 137 -42.34 8.02 -9.65
N ARG A 138 -41.91 9.09 -8.97
CA ARG A 138 -42.68 9.72 -7.91
C ARG A 138 -44.00 10.28 -8.44
N VAL A 139 -43.93 11.11 -9.49
CA VAL A 139 -45.12 11.73 -10.09
C VAL A 139 -46.04 10.69 -10.71
N ALA A 140 -45.50 9.69 -11.42
CA ALA A 140 -46.29 8.57 -11.93
C ALA A 140 -46.94 7.75 -10.80
N GLY A 141 -46.25 7.61 -9.66
CA GLY A 141 -46.81 6.98 -8.47
C GLY A 141 -47.93 7.81 -7.83
N GLU A 142 -47.85 9.13 -7.85
CA GLU A 142 -48.90 10.04 -7.38
C GLU A 142 -50.12 10.01 -8.30
N LEU A 143 -49.92 10.16 -9.61
CA LEU A 143 -50.98 10.08 -10.62
C LEU A 143 -51.69 8.72 -10.60
N GLY A 144 -50.93 7.63 -10.42
CA GLY A 144 -51.49 6.28 -10.34
C GLY A 144 -52.28 5.95 -9.07
N ARG A 145 -52.30 6.85 -8.07
CA ARG A 145 -53.12 6.72 -6.84
C ARG A 145 -54.43 7.50 -6.90
N LEU A 146 -54.65 8.30 -7.93
CA LEU A 146 -55.93 8.99 -8.09
C LEU A 146 -57.04 7.97 -8.36
N ASP A 147 -58.20 8.21 -7.76
CA ASP A 147 -59.40 7.42 -8.02
C ASP A 147 -59.94 7.74 -9.43
N GLU A 148 -60.50 6.73 -10.09
CA GLU A 148 -61.11 6.84 -11.44
C GLU A 148 -60.16 7.39 -12.55
N PRO A 149 -59.02 6.73 -12.83
CA PRO A 149 -58.09 7.20 -13.85
C PRO A 149 -58.69 7.16 -15.25
N ASN A 150 -58.59 8.29 -15.96
CA ASN A 150 -59.06 8.41 -17.34
C ASN A 150 -58.07 7.75 -18.33
N ASP A 151 -58.45 7.66 -19.62
CA ASP A 151 -57.60 7.04 -20.64
C ASP A 151 -56.27 7.79 -20.86
N ASP A 152 -56.28 9.11 -20.69
CA ASP A 152 -55.09 9.96 -20.81
C ASP A 152 -54.12 9.72 -19.65
N ASP A 153 -54.63 9.61 -18.41
CA ASP A 153 -53.83 9.26 -17.23
C ASP A 153 -53.15 7.91 -17.41
N ARG A 154 -53.89 6.89 -17.90
CA ARG A 154 -53.33 5.56 -18.17
C ARG A 154 -52.25 5.61 -19.25
N ARG A 155 -52.44 6.41 -20.30
CA ARG A 155 -51.43 6.61 -21.36
C ARG A 155 -50.18 7.30 -20.80
N LEU A 156 -50.33 8.41 -20.10
CA LEU A 156 -49.23 9.17 -19.49
C LEU A 156 -48.44 8.34 -18.48
N LEU A 157 -49.11 7.51 -17.68
CA LEU A 157 -48.44 6.59 -16.75
C LEU A 157 -47.58 5.55 -17.48
N ALA A 158 -48.08 4.99 -18.58
CA ALA A 158 -47.30 4.05 -19.40
C ALA A 158 -46.08 4.74 -20.02
N GLU A 159 -46.27 5.92 -20.62
CA GLU A 159 -45.20 6.72 -21.21
C GLU A 159 -44.14 7.13 -20.18
N ALA A 160 -44.56 7.58 -18.99
CA ALA A 160 -43.65 7.98 -17.91
C ALA A 160 -42.82 6.79 -17.39
N ARG A 161 -43.43 5.61 -17.25
CA ARG A 161 -42.73 4.39 -16.84
C ARG A 161 -41.72 3.94 -17.89
N GLU A 162 -42.10 3.94 -19.16
CA GLU A 162 -41.19 3.61 -20.26
C GLU A 162 -40.03 4.60 -20.34
N ALA A 163 -40.31 5.90 -20.24
CA ALA A 163 -39.28 6.94 -20.22
C ALA A 163 -38.32 6.78 -19.04
N ALA A 164 -38.82 6.49 -17.84
CA ALA A 164 -37.99 6.22 -16.67
C ALA A 164 -37.10 5.00 -16.86
N THR A 165 -37.62 3.90 -17.40
CA THR A 165 -36.84 2.68 -17.68
C THR A 165 -35.74 2.93 -18.72
N ARG A 166 -36.05 3.64 -19.82
CA ARG A 166 -35.04 3.98 -20.84
C ARG A 166 -33.94 4.89 -20.27
N LEU A 167 -34.32 5.89 -19.49
CA LEU A 167 -33.38 6.83 -18.90
C LEU A 167 -32.46 6.15 -17.89
N GLU A 168 -33.01 5.27 -17.04
CA GLU A 168 -32.24 4.47 -16.10
C GLU A 168 -31.28 3.51 -16.82
N ALA A 169 -31.74 2.80 -17.85
CA ALA A 169 -30.91 1.90 -18.63
C ALA A 169 -29.73 2.64 -19.30
N ALA A 170 -29.98 3.81 -19.87
CA ALA A 170 -28.94 4.63 -20.50
C ALA A 170 -27.91 5.14 -19.49
N ALA A 171 -28.36 5.60 -18.32
CA ALA A 171 -27.47 6.06 -17.25
C ALA A 171 -26.62 4.91 -16.70
N THR A 172 -27.22 3.75 -16.44
CA THR A 172 -26.50 2.54 -16.00
C THR A 172 -25.50 2.05 -17.05
N ALA A 173 -25.84 2.10 -18.34
CA ALA A 173 -24.91 1.74 -19.40
C ALA A 173 -23.68 2.67 -19.42
N ARG A 174 -23.89 3.99 -19.25
CA ARG A 174 -22.79 4.96 -19.16
C ARG A 174 -21.91 4.71 -17.93
N ALA A 175 -22.51 4.47 -16.77
CA ALA A 175 -21.80 4.09 -15.55
C ALA A 175 -20.91 2.84 -15.77
N GLN A 176 -21.45 1.81 -16.42
CA GLN A 176 -20.70 0.59 -16.74
C GLN A 176 -19.55 0.83 -17.73
N LEU A 177 -19.64 1.82 -18.61
CA LEU A 177 -18.51 2.18 -19.48
C LEU A 177 -17.34 2.75 -18.66
N ILE A 178 -17.62 3.59 -17.66
CA ILE A 178 -16.59 4.12 -16.75
C ILE A 178 -15.91 2.97 -15.98
N VAL A 179 -16.69 2.00 -15.49
CA VAL A 179 -16.15 0.81 -14.84
C VAL A 179 -15.22 0.02 -15.77
N ARG A 180 -15.61 -0.18 -17.03
CA ARG A 180 -14.74 -0.85 -18.01
C ARG A 180 -13.48 -0.04 -18.31
N CYS A 181 -13.55 1.29 -18.34
CA CYS A 181 -12.36 2.12 -18.49
C CYS A 181 -11.34 1.87 -17.36
N ALA A 182 -11.81 1.68 -16.11
CA ALA A 182 -10.94 1.31 -14.99
C ALA A 182 -10.29 -0.08 -15.19
N GLU A 183 -11.07 -1.06 -15.66
CA GLU A 183 -10.53 -2.39 -15.98
C GLU A 183 -9.45 -2.36 -17.06
N GLU A 184 -9.65 -1.58 -18.13
CA GLU A 184 -8.65 -1.44 -19.20
C GLU A 184 -7.42 -0.66 -18.73
N ALA A 185 -7.60 0.41 -17.95
CA ALA A 185 -6.47 1.14 -17.35
C ALA A 185 -5.60 0.21 -16.49
N ARG A 186 -6.22 -0.64 -15.67
CA ARG A 186 -5.51 -1.64 -14.86
C ARG A 186 -4.73 -2.63 -15.70
N ARG A 187 -5.28 -3.10 -16.83
CA ARG A 187 -4.56 -4.01 -17.73
C ARG A 187 -3.34 -3.35 -18.37
N ILE A 188 -3.43 -2.06 -18.68
CA ILE A 188 -2.30 -1.29 -19.21
C ILE A 188 -1.22 -1.16 -18.13
N ASP A 189 -1.60 -0.82 -16.90
CA ASP A 189 -0.68 -0.75 -15.76
C ASP A 189 0.05 -2.09 -15.54
N GLU A 190 -0.69 -3.21 -15.59
CA GLU A 190 -0.11 -4.56 -15.53
C GLU A 190 0.87 -4.82 -16.68
N SER A 191 0.59 -4.31 -17.88
CA SER A 191 1.50 -4.43 -19.03
C SER A 191 2.77 -3.62 -18.83
N ILE A 192 2.65 -2.36 -18.40
CA ILE A 192 3.78 -1.47 -18.11
C ILE A 192 4.68 -2.11 -17.04
N GLN A 193 4.08 -2.68 -16.00
CA GLN A 193 4.83 -3.34 -14.93
C GLN A 193 5.57 -4.57 -15.44
N ARG A 194 4.93 -5.41 -16.28
CA ARG A 194 5.59 -6.56 -16.92
C ARG A 194 6.77 -6.13 -17.77
N GLU A 195 6.61 -5.12 -18.63
CA GLU A 195 7.69 -4.61 -19.47
C GLU A 195 8.89 -4.14 -18.65
N ARG A 196 8.66 -3.48 -17.50
CA ARG A 196 9.74 -3.10 -16.58
C ARG A 196 10.41 -4.29 -15.92
N ASP A 197 9.65 -5.30 -15.52
CA ASP A 197 10.19 -6.49 -14.88
C ASP A 197 11.04 -7.30 -15.85
N GLU A 198 10.61 -7.39 -17.12
CA GLU A 198 11.36 -7.98 -18.21
C GLU A 198 12.65 -7.22 -18.50
N ALA A 199 12.59 -5.87 -18.57
CA ALA A 199 13.78 -5.03 -18.74
C ALA A 199 14.80 -5.23 -17.60
N ARG A 200 14.35 -5.21 -16.33
CA ARG A 200 15.25 -5.47 -15.19
C ARG A 200 15.87 -6.86 -15.23
N THR A 201 15.09 -7.86 -15.64
CA THR A 201 15.57 -9.24 -15.77
C THR A 201 16.61 -9.37 -16.89
N ALA A 202 16.41 -8.68 -18.02
CA ALA A 202 17.37 -8.64 -19.12
C ALA A 202 18.68 -7.97 -18.68
N ASP A 203 18.60 -6.83 -17.98
CA ASP A 203 19.78 -6.13 -17.47
C ASP A 203 20.58 -6.99 -16.48
N GLU A 204 19.91 -7.67 -15.55
CA GLU A 204 20.56 -8.55 -14.58
C GLU A 204 21.17 -9.79 -15.27
N ARG A 205 20.49 -10.34 -16.28
CA ARG A 205 21.02 -11.43 -17.09
C ARG A 205 22.30 -11.01 -17.80
N ASP A 206 22.32 -9.83 -18.42
CA ASP A 206 23.49 -9.31 -19.11
C ASP A 206 24.64 -9.01 -18.15
N ARG A 207 24.34 -8.55 -16.93
CA ARG A 207 25.34 -8.41 -15.87
C ARG A 207 25.93 -9.76 -15.45
N LEU A 208 25.09 -10.72 -15.10
CA LEU A 208 25.53 -12.05 -14.65
C LEU A 208 26.28 -12.79 -15.75
N HIS A 209 25.85 -12.67 -17.02
CA HIS A 209 26.57 -13.22 -18.16
C HIS A 209 27.97 -12.62 -18.31
N ARG A 210 28.12 -11.30 -18.17
CA ARG A 210 29.44 -10.64 -18.20
C ARG A 210 30.33 -11.12 -17.05
N GLU A 211 29.78 -11.22 -15.85
CA GLU A 211 30.50 -11.70 -14.67
C GLU A 211 30.95 -13.16 -14.82
N LEU A 212 30.05 -14.04 -15.23
CA LEU A 212 30.35 -15.45 -15.48
C LEU A 212 31.37 -15.63 -16.61
N THR A 213 31.25 -14.85 -17.69
CA THR A 213 32.23 -14.86 -18.80
C THR A 213 33.60 -14.41 -18.31
N GLY A 214 33.65 -13.37 -17.47
CA GLY A 214 34.88 -12.92 -16.81
C GLY A 214 35.48 -13.99 -15.89
N MET A 215 34.66 -14.74 -15.14
CA MET A 215 35.16 -15.85 -14.32
C MET A 215 35.66 -17.03 -15.16
N LEU A 216 34.99 -17.38 -16.25
CA LEU A 216 35.37 -18.53 -17.08
C LEU A 216 36.57 -18.23 -17.99
N TYR A 217 36.69 -17.00 -18.48
CA TYR A 217 37.63 -16.64 -19.56
C TYR A 217 38.45 -15.36 -19.27
N GLY A 218 38.28 -14.71 -18.13
CA GLY A 218 39.06 -13.53 -17.73
C GLY A 218 40.53 -13.87 -17.57
N THR A 219 41.41 -12.89 -17.76
CA THR A 219 42.87 -13.06 -17.91
C THR A 219 43.60 -13.74 -16.74
N GLU A 220 42.98 -13.83 -15.57
CA GLU A 220 43.47 -14.58 -14.39
C GLU A 220 43.17 -16.09 -14.49
N ASN A 221 42.10 -16.44 -15.21
CA ASN A 221 41.70 -17.78 -15.60
C ASN A 221 41.97 -18.06 -17.09
N ALA A 222 42.64 -17.13 -17.79
CA ALA A 222 43.24 -17.45 -19.07
C ALA A 222 44.11 -18.68 -18.83
N PRO A 223 43.93 -19.77 -19.57
CA PRO A 223 44.85 -20.89 -19.46
C PRO A 223 46.22 -20.29 -19.69
N ALA A 224 47.09 -20.38 -18.68
CA ALA A 224 48.49 -20.09 -18.85
C ALA A 224 48.98 -21.02 -19.97
N GLY A 225 48.96 -20.53 -21.21
CA GLY A 225 49.35 -21.28 -22.42
C GLY A 225 48.74 -22.67 -22.54
N GLY A 226 47.43 -22.76 -22.82
CA GLY A 226 46.80 -24.05 -23.15
C GLY A 226 46.76 -25.04 -21.99
N GLN A 227 45.88 -26.03 -22.06
CA GLN A 227 46.16 -27.25 -21.32
C GLN A 227 47.56 -27.72 -21.76
N PRO A 228 48.49 -28.07 -20.85
CA PRO A 228 49.61 -28.86 -21.31
C PRO A 228 48.95 -30.13 -21.87
N GLU A 229 48.98 -30.29 -23.20
CA GLU A 229 48.80 -31.60 -23.83
C GLU A 229 49.53 -32.58 -22.92
N SER A 230 48.88 -33.69 -22.55
CA SER A 230 49.52 -34.66 -21.67
C SER A 230 50.93 -34.93 -22.22
N ALA A 231 51.92 -35.09 -21.34
CA ALA A 231 53.24 -35.52 -21.83
C ALA A 231 53.11 -36.76 -22.72
N ALA A 232 52.09 -37.60 -22.46
CA ALA A 232 51.67 -38.69 -23.32
C ALA A 232 51.19 -38.22 -24.69
N ASP A 233 50.32 -37.22 -24.79
CA ASP A 233 49.79 -36.69 -26.07
C ASP A 233 50.91 -36.10 -26.94
N ARG A 234 51.85 -35.36 -26.35
CA ARG A 234 53.02 -34.85 -27.08
C ARG A 234 53.94 -35.96 -27.57
N VAL A 235 54.13 -37.01 -26.77
CA VAL A 235 54.89 -38.19 -27.18
C VAL A 235 54.16 -38.93 -28.29
N MET A 236 52.84 -39.10 -28.20
CA MET A 236 52.03 -39.77 -29.22
C MET A 236 51.97 -38.99 -30.53
N ALA A 237 51.87 -37.67 -30.50
CA ALA A 237 51.94 -36.80 -31.68
C ALA A 237 53.31 -36.90 -32.37
N ARG A 238 54.41 -36.93 -31.61
CA ARG A 238 55.76 -37.14 -32.15
C ARG A 238 55.97 -38.54 -32.71
N VAL A 239 55.43 -39.56 -32.05
CA VAL A 239 55.48 -40.95 -32.54
C VAL A 239 54.66 -41.08 -33.83
N ALA A 240 53.50 -40.45 -33.92
CA ALA A 240 52.68 -40.41 -35.13
C ALA A 240 53.44 -39.72 -36.27
N GLY A 241 54.02 -38.54 -36.04
CA GLY A 241 54.84 -37.84 -37.03
C GLY A 241 56.08 -38.64 -37.46
N TYR A 242 56.75 -39.33 -36.54
CA TYR A 242 57.87 -40.20 -36.88
C TYR A 242 57.44 -41.41 -37.74
N ARG A 243 56.27 -42.02 -37.45
CA ARG A 243 55.73 -43.11 -38.26
C ARG A 243 55.35 -42.63 -39.66
N GLU A 244 54.70 -41.48 -39.78
CA GLU A 244 54.35 -40.85 -41.05
C GLU A 244 55.59 -40.61 -41.92
N ILE A 245 56.65 -40.03 -41.35
CA ILE A 245 57.92 -39.80 -42.07
C ILE A 245 58.56 -41.13 -42.47
N LYS A 246 58.54 -42.14 -41.59
CA LYS A 246 59.10 -43.46 -41.91
C LYS A 246 58.32 -44.13 -43.05
N GLU A 247 57.00 -44.04 -43.05
CA GLU A 247 56.15 -44.55 -44.13
C GLU A 247 56.41 -43.82 -45.44
N GLN A 248 56.56 -42.49 -45.42
CA GLN A 248 56.93 -41.71 -46.60
C GLN A 248 58.32 -42.09 -47.15
N ILE A 249 59.30 -42.34 -46.28
CA ILE A 249 60.65 -42.80 -46.69
C ILE A 249 60.59 -44.20 -47.30
N VAL A 250 59.82 -45.13 -46.73
CA VAL A 250 59.64 -46.48 -47.30
C VAL A 250 58.94 -46.39 -48.65
N ARG A 251 57.86 -45.60 -48.76
CA ARG A 251 57.11 -45.38 -50.00
C ARG A 251 57.95 -44.70 -51.09
N ALA A 252 58.85 -43.79 -50.71
CA ALA A 252 59.81 -43.16 -51.62
C ALA A 252 61.01 -44.05 -51.99
N ARG A 253 61.21 -45.17 -51.26
CA ARG A 253 62.30 -46.13 -51.50
C ARG A 253 61.84 -47.38 -52.26
N GLU A 254 60.54 -47.61 -52.36
CA GLU A 254 59.98 -48.51 -53.37
C GLU A 254 60.11 -47.83 -54.74
N PRO A 255 60.95 -48.35 -55.66
CA PRO A 255 60.97 -47.84 -57.01
C PRO A 255 59.59 -48.11 -57.63
N ASP A 256 59.06 -47.11 -58.34
CA ASP A 256 57.90 -47.25 -59.21
C ASP A 256 58.22 -48.31 -60.28
N VAL A 257 57.85 -49.56 -60.01
CA VAL A 257 57.91 -50.64 -60.98
C VAL A 257 56.58 -50.61 -61.72
N GLY A 258 56.56 -49.84 -62.80
CA GLY A 258 55.76 -50.19 -63.98
C GLY A 258 56.29 -51.45 -64.65
#